data_AF-A0A379VWG9-F1
#
_entry.id   AF-A0A379VWG9-F1
#
_cell.length_a   1.000
_cell.length_b   1.000
_cell.length_c   1.000
_cell.angle_alpha   90.00
_cell.angle_beta   90.00
_cell.angle_gamma   90.00
#
_symmetry.space_group_name_H-M   'P 1'
#
loop_
_entity.id
_entity.type
_entity.pdbx_description
1 polymer ?
#
loop_
_entity_poly.entity_id
_entity_poly.type
_entity_poly.pdbx_seq_one_letter_code
_entity_poly.pdbx_strand_id
1 'polypeptide(L)'
;MRIIDTNINVMDARGRIIGSGDRERIGELHEGALLVLSQGRVVDIDDAVARHLHGVRQGINLPLRLEGEIVGVDRPHRRTRASA
;
A
#
# COMPACT_ATOMS: atom_id res chain seq x y z
N MET A 1 -12.83 -4.65 8.38
CA MET A 1 -12.86 -5.80 7.44
C MET A 1 -13.01 -7.07 8.27
N ARG A 2 -13.99 -7.94 7.95
CA ARG A 2 -14.39 -9.09 8.81
C ARG A 2 -13.70 -10.42 8.43
N ILE A 3 -12.94 -10.41 7.33
CA ILE A 3 -12.26 -11.59 6.75
C ILE A 3 -10.74 -11.53 6.99
N ILE A 4 -10.19 -10.33 7.19
CA ILE A 4 -8.76 -10.09 7.37
C ILE A 4 -8.62 -9.16 8.57
N ASP A 5 -8.00 -9.63 9.65
CA ASP A 5 -7.83 -8.90 10.93
C ASP A 5 -6.86 -7.72 10.85
N THR A 6 -6.54 -7.26 9.64
CA THR A 6 -5.57 -6.21 9.40
C THR A 6 -6.11 -5.21 8.39
N ASN A 7 -5.75 -3.95 8.58
CA ASN A 7 -6.11 -2.90 7.64
C ASN A 7 -5.31 -3.04 6.33
N ILE A 8 -6.02 -3.13 5.21
CA ILE A 8 -5.45 -3.17 3.86
C ILE A 8 -5.82 -1.88 3.16
N ASN A 9 -4.88 -1.33 2.38
CA ASN A 9 -5.18 -0.24 1.45
C ASN A 9 -5.03 -0.73 0.01
N VAL A 10 -5.99 -0.34 -0.83
CA VAL A 10 -5.97 -0.57 -2.27
C VAL A 10 -5.93 0.79 -2.95
N MET A 11 -5.00 0.97 -3.89
CA MET A 11 -4.77 2.19 -4.63
C MET A 11 -4.98 1.96 -6.14
N ASP A 12 -5.50 2.96 -6.84
CA ASP A 12 -5.61 2.96 -8.30
C ASP A 12 -4.26 3.20 -9.00
N ALA A 13 -4.24 3.18 -10.33
CA ALA A 13 -3.06 3.44 -11.15
C ALA A 13 -2.51 4.88 -11.03
N ARG A 14 -3.15 5.75 -10.26
CA ARG A 14 -2.71 7.12 -9.95
C ARG A 14 -2.25 7.25 -8.49
N GLY A 15 -2.23 6.15 -7.74
CA GLY A 15 -1.81 6.11 -6.34
C GLY A 15 -2.85 6.66 -5.36
N ARG A 16 -4.11 6.85 -5.78
CA ARG A 16 -5.19 7.25 -4.87
C ARG A 16 -5.78 6.04 -4.18
N ILE A 17 -6.05 6.16 -2.88
CA ILE A 17 -6.68 5.09 -2.10
C ILE A 17 -8.15 4.96 -2.51
N ILE A 18 -8.51 3.80 -3.05
CA ILE A 18 -9.89 3.46 -3.45
C ILE A 18 -10.54 2.43 -2.51
N GLY A 19 -9.74 1.76 -1.68
CA GLY A 19 -10.20 0.87 -0.63
C GLY A 19 -9.30 0.96 0.58
N SER A 20 -9.89 1.04 1.78
CA SER A 20 -9.16 1.02 3.03
C SER A 20 -10.03 0.47 4.15
N GLY A 21 -9.41 -0.19 5.13
CA GLY A 21 -10.05 -0.45 6.42
C GLY A 21 -10.26 0.81 7.24
N ASP A 22 -9.62 1.92 6.89
CA ASP A 22 -9.76 3.25 7.50
C ASP A 22 -10.40 4.21 6.47
N ARG A 23 -11.69 4.52 6.66
CA ARG A 23 -12.48 5.24 5.65
C ARG A 23 -12.03 6.68 5.43
N GLU A 24 -11.39 7.30 6.42
CA GLU A 24 -10.92 8.69 6.32
C GLU A 24 -9.84 8.84 5.25
N ARG A 25 -9.18 7.73 4.89
CA ARG A 25 -8.09 7.70 3.92
C ARG A 25 -8.54 7.58 2.47
N ILE A 26 -9.81 7.29 2.22
CA ILE A 26 -10.31 7.10 0.85
C ILE A 26 -10.19 8.43 0.09
N GLY A 27 -9.60 8.38 -1.10
CA GLY A 27 -9.34 9.54 -1.96
C GLY A 27 -8.00 10.22 -1.72
N GLU A 28 -7.32 9.93 -0.61
CA GLU A 28 -5.98 10.44 -0.35
C GLU A 28 -4.95 9.84 -1.32
N LEU A 29 -3.88 10.60 -1.60
CA LEU A 29 -2.73 10.12 -2.35
C LEU A 29 -1.81 9.33 -1.41
N HIS A 30 -1.38 8.14 -1.85
CA HIS A 30 -0.45 7.31 -1.10
C HIS A 30 0.92 7.28 -1.79
N GLU A 31 1.91 7.97 -1.24
CA GLU A 31 3.23 8.10 -1.88
C GLU A 31 3.95 6.75 -2.04
N GLY A 32 3.69 5.79 -1.14
CA GLY A 32 4.20 4.43 -1.28
C GLY A 32 3.66 3.69 -2.52
N ALA A 33 2.46 4.05 -3.01
CA ALA A 33 1.92 3.51 -4.24
C ALA A 33 2.63 4.11 -5.46
N LEU A 34 2.97 5.39 -5.41
CA LEU A 34 3.70 6.06 -6.48
C LEU A 34 5.08 5.45 -6.70
N LEU A 35 5.75 5.03 -5.62
CA LEU A 35 7.01 4.28 -5.71
C LEU A 35 6.83 2.95 -6.44
N VAL A 36 5.77 2.19 -6.15
CA VAL A 36 5.47 0.92 -6.85
C VAL A 36 5.15 1.17 -8.32
N LEU A 37 4.29 2.15 -8.60
CA LEU A 37 3.88 2.51 -9.97
C LEU A 37 5.08 2.97 -10.80
N SER A 38 6.00 3.74 -10.19
CA SER A 38 7.22 4.22 -10.84
C SER A 38 8.26 3.12 -11.06
N GLN A 39 8.47 2.23 -10.08
CA GLN A 39 9.51 1.20 -10.16
C GLN A 39 9.04 -0.09 -10.82
N GLY A 40 7.73 -0.28 -10.97
CA GLY A 40 7.13 -1.47 -11.55
C GLY A 40 7.34 -2.75 -10.74
N ARG A 41 7.68 -2.64 -9.45
CA ARG A 41 8.04 -3.79 -8.60
C ARG A 41 7.49 -3.64 -7.19
N VAL A 42 7.59 -4.72 -6.43
CA VAL A 42 7.29 -4.71 -4.99
C VAL A 42 8.22 -3.72 -4.27
N VAL A 43 7.64 -2.91 -3.40
CA VAL A 43 8.36 -1.96 -2.54
C VAL A 43 8.05 -2.27 -1.08
N ASP A 44 9.07 -2.67 -0.32
CA ASP A 44 9.00 -2.75 1.14
C ASP A 44 9.35 -1.37 1.71
N ILE A 45 8.40 -0.78 2.44
CA ILE A 45 8.57 0.50 3.11
C ILE A 45 8.78 0.22 4.59
N ASP A 46 9.99 0.48 5.07
CA ASP A 46 10.31 0.43 6.49
C ASP A 46 9.93 1.74 7.19
N ASP A 47 10.12 1.79 8.52
CA ASP A 47 9.82 2.97 9.33
C ASP A 47 10.70 4.18 8.99
N ALA A 48 11.94 3.98 8.54
CA ALA A 48 12.83 5.08 8.18
C ALA A 48 12.31 5.76 6.91
N VAL A 49 11.98 4.99 5.89
CA VAL A 49 11.40 5.48 4.64
C VAL A 49 10.00 6.07 4.88
N ALA A 50 9.16 5.43 5.68
CA ALA A 50 7.81 5.91 5.96
C ALA A 50 7.78 7.31 6.59
N ARG A 51 8.77 7.68 7.41
CA ARG A 51 8.87 9.03 8.01
C ARG A 51 9.11 10.14 6.99
N HIS A 52 9.62 9.80 5.81
CA HIS A 52 9.87 10.74 4.74
C HIS A 52 8.75 10.79 3.70
N LEU A 53 7.67 10.01 3.90
CA LEU A 53 6.58 9.88 2.95
C LEU A 53 5.25 10.32 3.57
N HIS A 54 4.48 11.13 2.85
CA HIS A 54 3.17 11.58 3.29
C HIS A 54 2.10 10.50 3.14
N GLY A 55 1.31 10.29 4.19
CA GLY A 55 0.21 9.33 4.19
C GLY A 55 0.67 7.87 4.14
N VAL A 56 1.96 7.58 4.36
CA VAL A 56 2.50 6.22 4.28
C VAL A 56 2.77 5.67 5.67
N ARG A 57 2.40 4.41 5.89
CA ARG A 57 2.81 3.62 7.05
C ARG A 57 3.75 2.52 6.56
N GLN A 58 4.62 2.01 7.44
CA GLN A 58 5.44 0.84 7.12
C GLN A 58 4.59 -0.32 6.58
N GLY A 59 5.14 -1.06 5.62
CA GLY A 59 4.47 -2.18 5.00
C GLY A 59 4.93 -2.47 3.58
N ILE A 60 4.46 -3.59 3.06
CA ILE A 60 4.75 -4.05 1.70
C ILE A 60 3.70 -3.47 0.75
N ASN A 61 4.13 -2.86 -0.35
CA ASN A 61 3.27 -2.38 -1.42
C ASN A 61 3.52 -3.23 -2.67
N LEU A 62 2.47 -3.82 -3.21
CA LEU A 62 2.49 -4.82 -4.29
C LEU A 62 1.82 -4.26 -5.54
N PRO A 63 2.44 -4.31 -6.73
CA PRO A 63 1.78 -3.89 -7.96
C PRO A 63 0.67 -4.89 -8.32
N LEU A 64 -0.53 -4.37 -8.59
CA LEU A 64 -1.63 -5.15 -9.15
C LEU A 64 -1.51 -5.10 -10.67
N ARG A 65 -1.38 -6.27 -11.30
CA ARG A 65 -1.18 -6.38 -12.75
C ARG A 65 -2.37 -7.04 -13.43
N LEU A 66 -2.76 -6.47 -14.57
CA LEU A 66 -3.71 -7.05 -15.51
C LEU A 66 -3.09 -6.99 -16.90
N GLU A 67 -2.98 -8.14 -17.57
CA GLU A 67 -2.38 -8.25 -18.91
C GLU A 67 -0.94 -7.67 -19.00
N GLY A 68 -0.19 -7.75 -17.90
CA GLY A 68 1.17 -7.21 -17.82
C GLY A 68 1.24 -5.74 -17.39
N GLU A 69 0.15 -4.99 -17.48
CA GLU A 69 0.08 -3.58 -17.08
C GLU A 69 -0.27 -3.41 -15.61
N ILE A 70 0.29 -2.39 -14.96
CA ILE A 70 -0.02 -2.09 -13.56
C ILE A 70 -1.29 -1.26 -13.50
N VAL A 71 -2.35 -1.83 -12.91
CA VAL A 71 -3.67 -1.20 -12.79
C VAL A 71 -3.94 -0.61 -11.40
N GLY A 72 -3.05 -0.89 -10.45
CA GLY A 72 -3.16 -0.39 -9.09
C GLY A 72 -2.09 -0.95 -8.17
N VAL A 73 -2.25 -0.70 -6.87
CA VAL A 73 -1.33 -1.16 -5.84
C VAL A 73 -2.14 -1.67 -4.65
N ASP A 74 -1.75 -2.83 -4.11
CA ASP A 74 -2.26 -3.33 -2.85
C ASP A 74 -1.21 -3.18 -1.76
N ARG A 75 -1.64 -2.78 -0.55
CA ARG A 75 -0.78 -2.65 0.61
C ARG A 75 -1.37 -3.42 1.79
N PRO A 76 -1.02 -4.71 1.93
CA PRO A 76 -1.35 -5.46 3.13
C PRO A 76 -0.60 -4.90 4.34
N HIS A 77 -1.22 -5.00 5.52
CA HIS A 77 -0.50 -4.74 6.76
C HIS A 77 0.63 -5.75 6.93
N ARG A 78 1.85 -5.28 7.22
CA ARG A 78 2.95 -6.17 7.61
C ARG A 78 2.61 -6.76 8.97
N ARG A 79 2.33 -8.06 9.05
CA ARG A 79 2.40 -8.75 10.35
C ARG A 79 3.86 -8.73 10.76
N THR A 80 4.19 -7.98 11.80
CA THR A 80 5.42 -8.23 12.54
C THR A 80 5.34 -9.68 12.99
N ARG A 81 6.30 -10.52 12.60
CA ARG A 81 6.45 -11.80 13.28
C ARG A 81 6.70 -11.42 14.74
N ALA A 82 5.74 -11.69 15.62
CA ALA A 82 6.01 -11.68 17.04
C ALA A 82 7.18 -12.66 17.24
N SER A 83 8.26 -12.15 17.82
CA SER A 83 9.37 -12.96 18.30
C SER A 83 8.78 -14.12 19.10
N ALA A 84 8.97 -15.35 18.61
CA ALA A 84 8.81 -16.53 19.43
C ALA A 84 10.01 -16.66 20.36
#